data_AF-A0A5C8NHC3-F1
#
_entry.id   AF-A0A5C8NHC3-F1
#
_cell.length_a   1.000
_cell.length_b   1.000
_cell.length_c   1.000
_cell.angle_alpha   90.00
_cell.angle_beta   90.00
_cell.angle_gamma   90.00
#
_symmetry.space_group_name_H-M   'P 1'
#
loop_
_entity.id
_entity.type
_entity.pdbx_description
1 polymer ?
#
loop_
_entity_poly.entity_id
_entity_poly.type
_entity_poly.pdbx_seq_one_letter_code
_entity_poly.pdbx_strand_id
1 'polypeptide(L)'
;MRLRLMEATVECLVELGWAGTSTTVVSQRAGVSRGAQLHHFPSKQDLVVAAVGHLSERRREDMAKSAADLPEHGRTRAVLDVLAAQFVSPVFFAALELWVAARTDAELRKAVGPLERRVGRETHAFAVELLGIDEAKGDNRALVQATLDLVRGLGLAASLSDDSKRRSVVLDAWATVLDDQLETS
;
A
#
# COMPACT_ATOMS: atom_id res chain seq x y z
N MET A 1 -19.01 -14.43 5.53
CA MET A 1 -19.30 -13.24 6.36
C MET A 1 -18.06 -12.39 6.58
N ARG A 2 -16.94 -12.98 7.04
CA ARG A 2 -15.67 -12.26 7.26
C ARG A 2 -15.17 -11.48 6.04
N LEU A 3 -15.17 -12.08 4.84
CA LEU A 3 -14.79 -11.38 3.59
C LEU A 3 -15.68 -10.16 3.29
N ARG A 4 -17.01 -10.32 3.33
CA ARG A 4 -17.96 -9.21 3.14
C ARG A 4 -17.74 -8.04 4.10
N LEU A 5 -17.40 -8.33 5.36
CA LEU A 5 -17.07 -7.29 6.34
C LEU A 5 -15.75 -6.59 5.99
N MET A 6 -14.73 -7.33 5.52
CA MET A 6 -13.47 -6.75 5.08
C MET A 6 -13.64 -5.87 3.84
N GLU A 7 -14.36 -6.34 2.81
CA GLU A 7 -14.64 -5.57 1.59
C GLU A 7 -15.44 -4.29 1.90
N ALA A 8 -16.54 -4.41 2.66
CA ALA A 8 -17.32 -3.25 3.09
C ALA A 8 -16.49 -2.27 3.95
N THR A 9 -15.53 -2.77 4.74
CA THR A 9 -14.61 -1.92 5.49
C THR A 9 -13.69 -1.14 4.55
N VAL A 10 -13.13 -1.77 3.52
CA VAL A 10 -12.30 -1.07 2.51
C VAL A 10 -13.12 0.02 1.82
N GLU A 11 -14.34 -0.29 1.38
CA GLU A 11 -15.23 0.68 0.74
C GLU A 11 -15.54 1.86 1.68
N CYS A 12 -15.85 1.58 2.95
CA CYS A 12 -16.11 2.65 3.93
C CYS A 12 -14.87 3.52 4.16
N LEU A 13 -13.69 2.92 4.24
CA LEU A 13 -12.45 3.67 4.43
C LEU A 13 -12.13 4.55 3.21
N VAL A 14 -12.38 4.04 2.00
CA VAL A 14 -12.16 4.79 0.76
C VAL A 14 -13.15 5.94 0.60
N GLU A 15 -14.42 5.74 0.93
CA GLU A 15 -15.47 6.74 0.72
C GLU A 15 -15.65 7.72 1.88
N LEU A 16 -15.46 7.25 3.12
CA LEU A 16 -15.78 7.98 4.35
C LEU A 16 -14.54 8.33 5.18
N GLY A 17 -13.37 7.84 4.78
CA GLY A 17 -12.14 7.93 5.56
C GLY A 17 -12.19 7.14 6.86
N TRP A 18 -11.09 7.22 7.62
CA TRP A 18 -11.01 6.62 8.95
C TRP A 18 -12.06 7.20 9.89
N ALA A 19 -12.23 8.53 9.93
CA ALA A 19 -13.13 9.18 10.87
C ALA A 19 -14.61 8.81 10.64
N GLY A 20 -15.04 8.72 9.38
CA GLY A 20 -16.42 8.36 9.01
C GLY A 20 -16.74 6.86 9.09
N THR A 21 -15.71 6.00 9.16
CA THR A 21 -15.90 4.55 9.25
C THR A 21 -16.26 4.11 10.68
N SER A 22 -17.33 3.32 10.85
CA SER A 22 -17.71 2.69 12.13
C SER A 22 -18.15 1.25 11.94
N THR A 23 -18.11 0.43 13.00
CA THR A 23 -18.57 -0.98 12.96
C THR A 23 -20.03 -1.09 12.52
N THR A 24 -20.88 -0.14 12.90
CA THR A 24 -22.28 -0.08 12.49
C THR A 24 -22.43 0.19 10.99
N VAL A 25 -21.73 1.21 10.47
CA VAL A 25 -21.76 1.55 9.03
C VAL A 25 -21.26 0.37 8.19
N VAL A 26 -20.15 -0.25 8.61
CA VAL A 26 -19.59 -1.44 7.95
C VAL A 26 -20.58 -2.60 7.97
N SER A 27 -21.22 -2.87 9.12
CA SER A 27 -22.18 -3.98 9.24
C SER A 27 -23.40 -3.79 8.34
N GLN A 28 -23.92 -2.56 8.28
CA GLN A 28 -25.04 -2.19 7.40
C GLN A 28 -24.67 -2.39 5.94
N ARG A 29 -23.50 -1.86 5.51
CA ARG A 29 -23.01 -2.00 4.14
C ARG A 29 -22.74 -3.46 3.76
N ALA A 30 -22.12 -4.22 4.66
CA ALA A 30 -21.86 -5.63 4.46
C ALA A 30 -23.14 -6.48 4.45
N GLY A 31 -24.30 -5.95 4.88
CA GLY A 31 -25.53 -6.71 5.08
C GLY A 31 -25.37 -7.80 6.15
N VAL A 32 -24.62 -7.52 7.21
CA VAL A 32 -24.31 -8.45 8.31
C VAL A 32 -24.87 -7.91 9.62
N SER A 33 -25.45 -8.78 10.45
CA SER A 33 -25.99 -8.38 11.75
C SER A 33 -24.89 -7.96 12.73
N ARG A 34 -25.23 -7.11 13.71
CA ARG A 34 -24.29 -6.68 14.76
C ARG A 34 -23.71 -7.87 15.54
N GLY A 35 -24.53 -8.88 15.85
CA GLY A 35 -24.07 -10.09 16.56
C GLY A 35 -23.04 -10.89 15.75
N ALA A 36 -23.29 -11.07 14.45
CA ALA A 36 -22.34 -11.74 13.55
C ALA A 36 -21.06 -10.92 13.33
N GLN A 37 -21.17 -9.59 13.25
CA GLN A 37 -20.00 -8.72 13.17
C GLN A 37 -19.13 -8.82 14.42
N LEU A 38 -19.70 -8.71 15.62
CA LEU A 38 -18.95 -8.83 16.88
C LEU A 38 -18.30 -10.20 17.06
N HIS A 39 -18.93 -11.27 16.57
CA HIS A 39 -18.35 -12.61 16.58
C HIS A 39 -17.08 -12.71 15.72
N HIS A 40 -17.03 -12.02 14.59
CA HIS A 40 -15.87 -12.04 13.69
C HIS A 40 -14.82 -10.98 14.01
N PHE A 41 -15.25 -9.80 14.42
CA PHE A 41 -14.40 -8.63 14.67
C PHE A 41 -14.98 -7.83 15.82
N PRO A 42 -14.42 -7.90 17.04
CA PRO A 42 -15.02 -7.24 18.20
C PRO A 42 -14.89 -5.71 18.17
N SER A 43 -13.92 -5.17 17.44
CA SER A 43 -13.70 -3.72 17.33
C SER A 43 -13.57 -3.22 15.88
N LYS A 44 -13.64 -1.88 15.74
CA LYS A 44 -13.29 -1.18 14.49
C LYS A 44 -11.84 -1.46 14.08
N GLN A 45 -10.93 -1.56 15.06
CA GLN A 45 -9.52 -1.80 14.81
C GLN A 45 -9.30 -3.19 14.19
N ASP A 46 -9.99 -4.21 14.71
CA ASP A 46 -9.90 -5.58 14.17
C ASP A 46 -10.42 -5.66 12.73
N LEU A 47 -11.54 -4.97 12.44
CA LEU A 47 -12.08 -4.85 11.09
C LEU A 47 -11.05 -4.23 10.14
N VAL A 48 -10.46 -3.10 10.53
CA VAL A 48 -9.54 -2.36 9.67
C VAL A 48 -8.22 -3.10 9.47
N VAL A 49 -7.66 -3.72 10.51
CA VAL A 49 -6.46 -4.55 10.39
C VAL A 49 -6.70 -5.71 9.43
N ALA A 50 -7.85 -6.38 9.54
CA ALA A 50 -8.19 -7.48 8.65
C ALA A 50 -8.45 -7.01 7.20
N ALA A 51 -9.14 -5.88 7.03
CA ALA A 51 -9.43 -5.30 5.72
C ALA A 51 -8.15 -4.88 4.98
N VAL A 52 -7.27 -4.14 5.65
CA VAL A 52 -5.97 -3.73 5.08
C VAL A 52 -5.09 -4.95 4.81
N GLY A 53 -5.13 -5.96 5.69
CA GLY A 53 -4.43 -7.23 5.47
C GLY A 53 -4.90 -7.97 4.21
N HIS A 54 -6.23 -8.10 4.04
CA HIS A 54 -6.84 -8.71 2.85
C HIS A 54 -6.49 -7.96 1.56
N LEU A 55 -6.42 -6.64 1.66
CA LEU A 55 -6.13 -5.78 0.52
C LEU A 55 -4.66 -5.82 0.10
N SER A 56 -3.76 -5.99 1.06
CA SER A 56 -2.34 -6.23 0.79
C SER A 56 -2.14 -7.53 0.02
N GLU A 57 -2.92 -8.57 0.36
CA GLU A 57 -2.95 -9.84 -0.37
C GLU A 57 -3.37 -9.66 -1.83
N ARG A 58 -4.51 -9.01 -2.05
CA ARG A 58 -5.03 -8.73 -3.40
C ARG A 58 -4.07 -7.91 -4.23
N ARG A 59 -3.45 -6.89 -3.63
CA ARG A 59 -2.45 -6.06 -4.30
C ARG A 59 -1.31 -6.89 -4.84
N ARG A 60 -0.83 -7.88 -4.08
CA ARG A 60 0.26 -8.75 -4.52
C ARG A 60 -0.12 -9.54 -5.78
N GLU A 61 -1.35 -10.05 -5.85
CA GLU A 61 -1.86 -10.76 -7.02
C GLU A 61 -1.94 -9.86 -8.27
N ASP A 62 -2.45 -8.64 -8.12
CA ASP A 62 -2.52 -7.66 -9.21
C ASP A 62 -1.12 -7.22 -9.67
N MET A 63 -0.19 -7.18 -8.73
CA MET A 63 1.20 -6.81 -8.99
C MET A 63 1.97 -7.89 -9.72
N ALA A 64 1.78 -9.15 -9.35
CA ALA A 64 2.39 -10.29 -10.05
C ALA A 64 1.95 -10.35 -11.52
N LYS A 65 0.72 -9.94 -11.83
CA LYS A 65 0.25 -9.80 -13.21
C LYS A 65 0.96 -8.65 -13.92
N SER A 66 1.05 -7.48 -13.27
CA SER A 66 1.76 -6.32 -13.83
C SER A 66 3.25 -6.61 -14.12
N ALA A 67 3.88 -7.48 -13.32
CA ALA A 67 5.27 -7.90 -13.52
C ALA A 67 5.49 -8.67 -14.83
N ALA A 68 4.49 -9.47 -15.25
CA ALA A 68 4.55 -10.28 -16.46
C ALA A 68 4.51 -9.43 -17.74
N ASP A 69 3.91 -8.24 -17.67
CA ASP A 69 3.73 -7.32 -18.80
C ASP A 69 4.83 -6.25 -18.88
N LEU A 70 5.88 -6.34 -18.05
CA LEU A 70 6.96 -5.34 -18.05
C LEU A 70 7.77 -5.39 -19.34
N PRO A 71 8.04 -4.23 -19.97
CA PRO A 71 8.85 -4.18 -21.19
C PRO A 71 10.31 -4.51 -20.90
N GLU A 72 11.02 -4.98 -21.92
CA GLU A 72 12.47 -5.19 -21.86
C GLU A 72 13.22 -3.85 -21.85
N HIS A 73 12.82 -2.92 -22.73
CA HIS A 73 13.37 -1.56 -22.77
C HIS A 73 12.59 -0.63 -21.83
N GLY A 74 13.30 0.19 -21.06
CA GLY A 74 12.68 1.08 -20.07
C GLY A 74 12.07 0.34 -18.88
N ARG A 75 12.51 -0.90 -18.63
CA ARG A 75 11.99 -1.77 -17.56
C ARG A 75 11.96 -1.07 -16.20
N THR A 76 13.07 -0.46 -15.78
CA THR A 76 13.20 0.25 -14.50
C THR A 76 12.13 1.32 -14.34
N ARG A 77 11.93 2.14 -15.39
CA ARG A 77 10.90 3.17 -15.39
C ARG A 77 9.49 2.59 -15.27
N ALA A 78 9.20 1.49 -15.98
CA ALA A 78 7.92 0.80 -15.89
C ALA A 78 7.69 0.18 -14.48
N VAL A 79 8.75 -0.38 -13.87
CA VAL A 79 8.72 -0.85 -12.48
C VAL A 79 8.38 0.30 -11.52
N LEU A 80 8.97 1.48 -11.72
CA LEU A 80 8.65 2.67 -10.93
C LEU A 80 7.19 3.10 -11.08
N ASP A 81 6.58 3.00 -12.27
CA ASP A 81 5.15 3.27 -12.45
C ASP A 81 4.29 2.28 -11.66
N VAL A 82 4.63 1.00 -11.75
CA VAL A 82 3.94 -0.08 -11.04
C VAL A 82 4.00 0.16 -9.52
N LEU A 83 5.19 0.49 -8.99
CA LEU A 83 5.35 0.83 -7.57
C LEU A 83 4.58 2.11 -7.20
N ALA A 84 4.72 3.19 -7.98
CA ALA A 84 4.05 4.46 -7.71
C ALA A 84 2.52 4.36 -7.73
N ALA A 85 1.94 3.56 -8.63
CA ALA A 85 0.51 3.31 -8.71
C ALA A 85 -0.08 2.80 -7.39
N GLN A 86 0.70 2.05 -6.59
CA GLN A 86 0.24 1.60 -5.28
C GLN A 86 0.02 2.76 -4.31
N PHE A 87 0.92 3.74 -4.35
CA PHE A 87 0.96 4.88 -3.43
C PHE A 87 0.04 6.04 -3.85
N VAL A 88 -0.63 5.96 -5.01
CA VAL A 88 -1.66 6.94 -5.43
C VAL A 88 -3.07 6.34 -5.47
N SER A 89 -3.24 5.18 -4.83
CA SER A 89 -4.53 4.48 -4.82
C SER A 89 -5.42 4.91 -3.65
N PRO A 90 -6.77 4.86 -3.78
CA PRO A 90 -7.69 5.28 -2.70
C PRO A 90 -7.46 4.54 -1.38
N VAL A 91 -7.11 3.26 -1.52
CA VAL A 91 -6.73 2.37 -0.44
C VAL A 91 -5.46 2.82 0.30
N PHE A 92 -4.46 3.32 -0.42
CA PHE A 92 -3.26 3.84 0.23
C PHE A 92 -3.60 5.07 1.07
N PHE A 93 -4.47 5.97 0.58
CA PHE A 93 -4.92 7.12 1.36
C PHE A 93 -5.69 6.71 2.61
N ALA A 94 -6.57 5.71 2.51
CA ALA A 94 -7.23 5.11 3.67
C ALA A 94 -6.22 4.54 4.71
N ALA A 95 -5.19 3.83 4.25
CA ALA A 95 -4.14 3.31 5.13
C ALA A 95 -3.27 4.43 5.74
N LEU A 96 -3.01 5.49 4.99
CA LEU A 96 -2.29 6.66 5.44
C LEU A 96 -3.03 7.38 6.57
N GLU A 97 -4.34 7.60 6.44
CA GLU A 97 -5.17 8.16 7.52
C GLU A 97 -5.08 7.32 8.80
N LEU A 98 -5.12 6.00 8.66
CA LEU A 98 -4.97 5.06 9.77
C LEU A 98 -3.61 5.18 10.46
N TRP A 99 -2.52 5.27 9.70
CA TRP A 99 -1.17 5.44 10.25
C TRP A 99 -1.00 6.78 10.95
N VAL A 100 -1.56 7.86 10.36
CA VAL A 100 -1.58 9.19 10.97
C VAL A 100 -2.35 9.16 12.30
N ALA A 101 -3.52 8.52 12.35
CA ALA A 101 -4.29 8.35 13.58
C ALA A 101 -3.53 7.53 14.63
N ALA A 102 -2.87 6.45 14.22
CA ALA A 102 -2.06 5.60 15.11
C ALA A 102 -0.86 6.31 15.72
N ARG A 103 -0.42 7.44 15.14
CA ARG A 103 0.66 8.25 15.72
C ARG A 103 0.27 8.83 17.08
N THR A 104 -1.01 9.08 17.35
CA THR A 104 -1.51 9.64 18.62
C THR A 104 -2.37 8.69 19.44
N ASP A 105 -2.72 7.52 18.92
CA ASP A 105 -3.51 6.49 19.62
C ASP A 105 -2.64 5.24 19.86
N ALA A 106 -2.32 4.97 21.14
CA ALA A 106 -1.43 3.87 21.52
C ALA A 106 -2.04 2.48 21.27
N GLU A 107 -3.35 2.31 21.45
CA GLU A 107 -4.02 1.03 21.20
C GLU A 107 -4.12 0.77 19.71
N LEU A 108 -4.47 1.79 18.93
CA LEU A 108 -4.45 1.69 17.47
C LEU A 108 -3.05 1.36 16.96
N ARG A 109 -2.00 2.02 17.50
CA ARG A 109 -0.60 1.73 17.13
C ARG A 109 -0.21 0.28 17.40
N LYS A 110 -0.64 -0.29 18.53
CA LYS A 110 -0.41 -1.71 18.85
C LYS A 110 -1.08 -2.63 17.83
N ALA A 111 -2.31 -2.30 17.43
CA ALA A 111 -3.06 -3.10 16.46
C ALA A 111 -2.49 -3.01 15.03
N VAL A 112 -2.12 -1.81 14.56
CA VAL A 112 -1.73 -1.59 13.16
C VAL A 112 -0.24 -1.71 12.90
N GLY A 113 0.62 -1.52 13.92
CA GLY A 113 2.07 -1.59 13.77
C GLY A 113 2.59 -2.92 13.18
N PRO A 114 2.11 -4.10 13.62
CA PRO A 114 2.49 -5.37 13.00
C PRO A 114 2.10 -5.46 11.52
N LEU A 115 0.94 -4.90 11.15
CA LEU A 115 0.46 -4.88 9.79
C LEU A 115 1.31 -3.96 8.91
N GLU A 116 1.61 -2.75 9.36
CA GLU A 116 2.49 -1.80 8.66
C GLU A 116 3.86 -2.42 8.37
N ARG A 117 4.50 -3.04 9.36
CA ARG A 117 5.78 -3.73 9.17
C ARG A 117 5.69 -4.88 8.17
N ARG A 118 4.59 -5.64 8.19
CA ARG A 118 4.38 -6.75 7.26
C ARG A 118 4.21 -6.23 5.83
N VAL A 119 3.36 -5.25 5.63
CA VAL A 119 3.14 -4.61 4.32
C VAL A 119 4.44 -4.00 3.80
N GLY A 120 5.18 -3.28 4.63
CA GLY A 120 6.48 -2.71 4.24
C GLY A 120 7.48 -3.76 3.77
N ARG A 121 7.60 -4.90 4.47
CA ARG A 121 8.46 -6.01 4.06
C ARG A 121 8.00 -6.65 2.75
N GLU A 122 6.69 -6.89 2.60
CA GLU A 122 6.12 -7.46 1.37
C GLU A 122 6.36 -6.55 0.17
N THR A 123 6.15 -5.24 0.32
CA THR A 123 6.43 -4.24 -0.74
C THR A 123 7.91 -4.14 -1.08
N HIS A 124 8.81 -4.22 -0.10
CA HIS A 124 10.26 -4.23 -0.34
C HIS A 124 10.70 -5.47 -1.11
N ALA A 125 10.33 -6.66 -0.64
CA ALA A 125 10.67 -7.91 -1.32
C ALA A 125 10.18 -7.91 -2.77
N PHE A 126 8.98 -7.38 -2.98
CA PHE A 126 8.40 -7.27 -4.30
C PHE A 126 9.14 -6.26 -5.21
N ALA A 127 9.58 -5.11 -4.68
CA ALA A 127 10.37 -4.15 -5.44
C ALA A 127 11.72 -4.75 -5.90
N VAL A 128 12.37 -5.53 -5.02
CA VAL A 128 13.59 -6.29 -5.36
C VAL A 128 13.32 -7.26 -6.50
N GLU A 129 12.24 -8.04 -6.42
CA GLU A 129 11.84 -9.01 -7.44
C GLU A 129 11.58 -8.33 -8.81
N LEU A 130 10.83 -7.22 -8.82
CA LEU A 130 10.54 -6.50 -10.06
C LEU A 130 11.78 -5.94 -10.75
N LEU A 131 12.67 -5.36 -9.95
CA LEU A 131 13.93 -4.79 -10.43
C LEU A 131 14.92 -5.87 -10.86
N GLY A 132 14.74 -7.13 -10.42
CA GLY A 132 15.61 -8.25 -10.82
C GLY A 132 17.03 -8.18 -10.24
N ILE A 133 17.15 -7.57 -9.06
CA ILE A 133 18.44 -7.29 -8.41
C ILE A 133 18.71 -8.22 -7.22
N ASP A 134 19.99 -8.37 -6.89
CA ASP A 134 20.43 -8.94 -5.62
C ASP A 134 20.62 -7.82 -4.58
N GLU A 135 19.80 -7.80 -3.54
CA GLU A 135 19.85 -6.75 -2.51
C GLU A 135 21.13 -6.80 -1.65
N ALA A 136 21.92 -7.87 -1.73
CA ALA A 136 23.20 -7.98 -1.02
C ALA A 136 24.36 -7.27 -1.75
N LYS A 137 24.18 -6.88 -3.02
CA LYS A 137 25.20 -6.20 -3.82
C LYS A 137 25.14 -4.68 -3.67
N GLY A 138 26.31 -4.05 -3.62
CA GLY A 138 26.48 -2.60 -3.55
C GLY A 138 25.50 -1.93 -2.59
N ASP A 139 24.86 -0.87 -3.07
CA ASP A 139 23.84 -0.10 -2.34
C ASP A 139 22.39 -0.52 -2.71
N ASN A 140 22.20 -1.68 -3.38
CA ASN A 140 20.90 -2.09 -3.92
C ASN A 140 19.77 -2.06 -2.89
N ARG A 141 20.00 -2.59 -1.68
CA ARG A 141 19.00 -2.55 -0.60
C ARG A 141 18.61 -1.11 -0.23
N ALA A 142 19.58 -0.22 -0.13
CA ALA A 142 19.35 1.18 0.21
C ALA A 142 18.60 1.91 -0.91
N LEU A 143 18.94 1.64 -2.18
CA LEU A 143 18.27 2.20 -3.35
C LEU A 143 16.82 1.73 -3.49
N VAL A 144 16.52 0.47 -3.16
CA VAL A 144 15.14 -0.03 -3.10
C VAL A 144 14.35 0.70 -2.01
N GLN A 145 14.93 0.81 -0.81
CA GLN A 145 14.27 1.52 0.29
C GLN A 145 14.04 3.00 -0.06
N ALA A 146 15.03 3.67 -0.64
CA ALA A 146 14.92 5.05 -1.12
C ALA A 146 13.84 5.19 -2.20
N THR A 147 13.73 4.22 -3.10
CA THR A 147 12.66 4.16 -4.11
C THR A 147 11.29 4.10 -3.45
N LEU A 148 11.09 3.21 -2.47
CA LEU A 148 9.82 3.09 -1.76
C LEU A 148 9.45 4.34 -0.96
N ASP A 149 10.43 4.98 -0.33
CA ASP A 149 10.22 6.22 0.41
C ASP A 149 9.90 7.39 -0.52
N LEU A 150 10.57 7.45 -1.69
CA LEU A 150 10.29 8.42 -2.75
C LEU A 150 8.85 8.26 -3.27
N VAL A 151 8.46 7.06 -3.71
CA VAL A 151 7.11 6.86 -4.26
C VAL A 151 6.01 7.04 -3.21
N ARG A 152 6.28 6.73 -1.93
CA ARG A 152 5.36 7.04 -0.82
C ARG A 152 5.21 8.55 -0.64
N GLY A 153 6.30 9.31 -0.71
CA GLY A 153 6.29 10.78 -0.63
C GLY A 153 5.52 11.42 -1.80
N LEU A 154 5.73 10.91 -3.02
CA LEU A 154 4.97 11.33 -4.20
C LEU A 154 3.48 11.01 -4.07
N GLY A 155 3.17 9.82 -3.54
CA GLY A 155 1.80 9.42 -3.22
C GLY A 155 1.11 10.37 -2.24
N LEU A 156 1.79 10.72 -1.14
CA LEU A 156 1.30 11.70 -0.19
C LEU A 156 1.04 13.06 -0.85
N ALA A 157 1.94 13.53 -1.72
CA ALA A 157 1.77 14.80 -2.41
C ALA A 157 0.57 14.79 -3.39
N ALA A 158 0.29 13.65 -4.02
CA ALA A 158 -0.87 13.45 -4.90
C ALA A 158 -2.22 13.48 -4.16
N SER A 159 -2.23 13.36 -2.82
CA SER A 159 -3.49 13.35 -2.05
C SER A 159 -4.23 14.68 -2.03
N LEU A 160 -3.56 15.79 -2.35
CA LEU A 160 -4.12 17.15 -2.29
C LEU A 160 -4.38 17.78 -3.66
N SER A 161 -3.67 17.33 -4.70
CA SER A 161 -3.74 17.90 -6.05
C SER A 161 -3.21 16.91 -7.06
N ASP A 162 -3.69 16.98 -8.31
CA ASP A 162 -3.11 16.21 -9.40
C ASP A 162 -1.68 16.68 -9.70
N ASP A 163 -0.71 15.85 -9.30
CA ASP A 163 0.71 16.08 -9.53
C ASP A 163 1.31 15.08 -10.54
N SER A 164 0.48 14.42 -11.35
CA SER A 164 0.86 13.38 -12.31
C SER A 164 2.05 13.77 -13.19
N LYS A 165 2.05 15.00 -13.75
CA LYS A 165 3.14 15.52 -14.58
C LYS A 165 4.46 15.61 -13.80
N ARG A 166 4.44 16.22 -12.61
CA ARG A 166 5.62 16.35 -11.75
C ARG A 166 6.13 14.98 -11.33
N ARG A 167 5.22 14.09 -10.92
CA ARG A 167 5.54 12.71 -10.54
C ARG A 167 6.24 11.98 -11.69
N SER A 168 5.72 12.06 -12.92
CA SER A 168 6.38 11.44 -14.09
C SER A 168 7.82 11.91 -14.25
N VAL A 169 8.07 13.22 -14.23
CA VAL A 169 9.42 13.78 -14.38
C VAL A 169 10.38 13.30 -13.28
N VAL A 170 9.90 13.20 -12.03
CA VAL A 170 10.70 12.68 -10.92
C VAL A 170 11.01 11.19 -11.12
N LEU A 171 10.05 10.39 -11.57
CA LEU A 171 10.27 8.97 -11.84
C LEU A 171 11.19 8.74 -13.04
N ASP A 172 11.15 9.59 -14.06
CA ASP A 172 12.07 9.55 -15.21
C ASP A 172 13.52 9.79 -14.74
N ALA A 173 13.74 10.84 -13.95
CA ALA A 173 15.06 11.14 -13.39
C ALA A 173 15.55 10.03 -12.45
N TRP A 174 14.66 9.50 -11.59
CA TRP A 174 15.01 8.42 -10.67
C TRP A 174 15.31 7.11 -11.39
N ALA A 175 14.62 6.80 -12.50
CA ALA A 175 14.94 5.64 -13.33
C ALA A 175 16.38 5.70 -13.85
N THR A 176 16.83 6.87 -14.32
CA THR A 176 18.23 7.05 -14.77
C THR A 176 19.23 6.79 -13.65
N VAL A 177 18.94 7.22 -12.42
CA VAL A 177 19.80 6.93 -11.25
C VAL A 177 19.85 5.44 -10.97
N LEU A 178 18.70 4.76 -10.97
CA LEU A 178 18.63 3.33 -10.71
C LEU A 178 19.34 2.51 -11.81
N ASP A 179 19.18 2.89 -13.08
CA ASP A 179 19.85 2.21 -14.20
C ASP A 179 21.40 2.33 -14.13
N ASP A 180 21.92 3.42 -13.56
CA ASP A 180 23.36 3.66 -13.40
C ASP A 180 23.94 2.98 -12.13
N GLN A 181 23.15 2.90 -11.06
CA GLN A 181 23.64 2.52 -9.73
C GLN A 181 23.26 1.10 -9.31
N LEU A 182 22.20 0.51 -9.85
CA LEU A 182 21.79 -0.85 -9.48
C LEU A 182 22.75 -1.88 -10.06
N GLU A 183 23.30 -2.71 -9.18
CA GLU A 183 24.12 -3.84 -9.59
C GLU A 183 23.21 -5.04 -9.91
N THR A 184 23.17 -5.47 -11.17
CA THR A 184 22.39 -6.63 -11.58
C THR A 184 23.03 -7.94 -11.09
N SER A 185 22.19 -8.98 -10.97
CA SER A 185 22.57 -10.33 -10.53
C SER A 185 23.68 -10.94 -11.37
#